data_AF-A0A927XLV9-F1
#
_entry.id   AF-A0A927XLV9-F1
#
_cell.length_a   1.000
_cell.length_b   1.000
_cell.length_c   1.000
_cell.angle_alpha   90.00
_cell.angle_beta   90.00
_cell.angle_gamma   90.00
#
_symmetry.space_group_name_H-M   'P 1'
#
loop_
_entity.id
_entity.type
_entity.pdbx_description
1 polymer ?
#
loop_
_entity_poly.entity_id
_entity_poly.type
_entity_poly.pdbx_seq_one_letter_code
_entity_poly.pdbx_strand_id
1 'polypeptide(L)'
;MKKTYVTTMPDHIGAFLKASQCFSSLNINITRVSYNKAVDLHTLFIDAEGTKDQLARADEELAKIGYLQEDAQERTVMLIEFHLKDVPGSVTKVLELIERFRFNISFLSSQENGSGYQPFKMGLFVEDVESINRFLQEAGKICPVRIIEYDKAEKVFDNTIFYRSFVDGLLKVMGGGEGAKERLLINANLAMQTLDERGLSPYRTFESIRSFAELLFRYKGDAFSPRITEHRLTENTALTLIEPPCGSNTAILRHGEDVLFLDTGYACYRDEMQTIFRRIIPGFDGMKKTVLITHADVDHCGLLPMFDAVILSKKSAQCLKLEHMGEDGFREQNPLHKPYIHICKCLTSYPKADLGTLVTPWADAPLDAPPLSPIGNFHFGDLTFTVYEGKGGHLPGEVILVDESNRIAFTGDVYINLGGMTEEQKQYNTYAPILMTSVDTDPALCAKERSALMGLLTPGAWRIFGAHGAPKEVIIP
;
A
#
# COMPACT_ATOMS: atom_id res chain seq x y z
N MET A 1 18.21 -4.49 -17.75
CA MET A 1 17.80 -4.50 -16.33
C MET A 1 17.37 -3.09 -15.95
N LYS A 2 16.40 -2.93 -15.06
CA LYS A 2 15.95 -1.61 -14.56
C LYS A 2 16.42 -1.41 -13.12
N LYS A 3 16.87 -0.20 -12.78
CA LYS A 3 17.25 0.23 -11.42
C LYS A 3 16.72 1.63 -11.16
N THR A 4 16.10 1.84 -10.00
CA THR A 4 15.74 3.17 -9.52
C THR A 4 16.83 3.68 -8.59
N TYR A 5 17.33 4.88 -8.87
CA TYR A 5 18.26 5.61 -8.02
C TYR A 5 17.47 6.65 -7.22
N VAL A 6 17.56 6.56 -5.90
CA VAL A 6 17.08 7.62 -4.99
C VAL A 6 18.29 8.48 -4.63
N THR A 7 18.37 9.67 -5.20
CA THR A 7 19.56 10.53 -5.14
C THR A 7 19.26 11.86 -4.47
N THR A 8 20.31 12.56 -4.04
CA THR A 8 20.21 13.96 -3.60
C THR A 8 20.53 14.87 -4.78
N MET A 9 19.57 15.71 -5.18
CA MET A 9 19.71 16.75 -6.20
C MET A 9 20.64 17.85 -5.68
N PRO A 10 21.83 18.04 -6.29
CA PRO A 10 22.72 19.12 -5.91
C PRO A 10 22.13 20.49 -6.24
N ASP A 11 22.28 21.46 -5.33
CA ASP A 11 21.77 22.82 -5.49
C ASP A 11 22.74 23.70 -6.31
N HIS A 12 22.86 23.38 -7.61
CA HIS A 12 23.57 24.22 -8.58
C HIS A 12 23.02 24.07 -10.00
N ILE A 13 23.27 25.07 -10.84
CA ILE A 13 22.84 25.10 -12.23
C ILE A 13 23.47 23.93 -13.01
N GLY A 14 22.65 23.23 -13.80
CA GLY A 14 23.12 22.12 -14.64
C GLY A 14 23.38 20.82 -13.87
N ALA A 15 22.94 20.70 -12.62
CA ALA A 15 23.13 19.48 -11.84
C ALA A 15 22.62 18.23 -12.60
N PHE A 16 21.34 18.21 -13.03
CA PHE A 16 20.79 17.05 -13.75
C PHE A 16 21.48 16.76 -15.09
N LEU A 17 22.07 17.77 -15.76
CA LEU A 17 22.87 17.54 -16.97
C LEU A 17 24.08 16.64 -16.68
N LYS A 18 24.74 16.81 -15.53
CA LYS A 18 25.87 15.96 -15.12
C LYS A 18 25.43 14.52 -14.91
N ALA A 19 24.31 14.30 -14.23
CA ALA A 19 23.74 12.95 -14.06
C ALA A 19 23.38 12.33 -15.42
N SER A 20 22.75 13.09 -16.31
CA SER A 20 22.40 12.65 -17.67
C SER A 20 23.64 12.28 -18.50
N GLN A 21 24.69 13.10 -18.46
CA GLN A 21 25.97 12.82 -19.14
C GLN A 21 26.63 11.55 -18.59
N CYS A 22 26.58 11.34 -17.26
CA CYS A 22 27.06 10.12 -16.62
C CYS A 22 26.37 8.88 -17.22
N PHE A 23 25.02 8.84 -17.20
CA PHE A 23 24.28 7.71 -17.77
C PHE A 23 24.53 7.53 -19.28
N SER A 24 24.51 8.62 -20.05
CA SER A 24 24.72 8.58 -21.50
C SER A 24 26.11 8.05 -21.87
N SER A 25 27.16 8.45 -21.14
CA SER A 25 28.53 7.97 -21.38
C SER A 25 28.70 6.45 -21.14
N LEU A 26 27.82 5.87 -20.34
CA LEU A 26 27.77 4.44 -20.04
C LEU A 26 26.76 3.68 -20.92
N ASN A 27 26.14 4.34 -21.90
CA ASN A 27 25.08 3.79 -22.75
C ASN A 27 23.90 3.22 -21.92
N ILE A 28 23.49 3.96 -20.90
CA ILE A 28 22.34 3.67 -20.03
C ILE A 28 21.20 4.61 -20.42
N ASN A 29 20.01 4.05 -20.57
CA ASN A 29 18.81 4.84 -20.85
C ASN A 29 18.15 5.31 -19.55
N ILE A 30 17.67 6.54 -19.49
CA ILE A 30 16.83 7.02 -18.40
C ILE A 30 15.36 6.81 -18.80
N THR A 31 14.63 5.99 -18.06
CA THR A 31 13.23 5.64 -18.37
C THR A 31 12.21 6.45 -17.58
N ARG A 32 12.61 7.02 -16.43
CA ARG A 32 11.76 7.91 -15.61
C ARG A 32 12.64 8.86 -14.80
N VAL A 33 12.14 10.07 -14.58
CA VAL A 33 12.72 11.04 -13.65
C VAL A 33 11.59 11.66 -12.83
N SER A 34 11.82 11.86 -11.53
CA SER A 34 10.92 12.61 -10.66
C SER A 34 11.71 13.51 -9.73
N TYR A 35 11.50 14.82 -9.88
CA TYR A 35 12.00 15.84 -8.96
C TYR A 35 10.96 16.94 -8.89
N ASN A 36 10.46 17.17 -7.68
CA ASN A 36 9.47 18.21 -7.44
C ASN A 36 9.88 18.98 -6.19
N LYS A 37 10.50 20.15 -6.40
CA LYS A 37 10.97 21.04 -5.33
C LYS A 37 9.85 21.49 -4.37
N ALA A 38 8.59 21.46 -4.82
CA ALA A 38 7.43 21.78 -3.98
C ALA A 38 6.98 20.61 -3.09
N VAL A 39 7.52 19.40 -3.29
CA VAL A 39 7.28 18.21 -2.47
C VAL A 39 8.53 17.84 -1.68
N ASP A 40 9.68 17.79 -2.36
CA ASP A 40 10.97 17.52 -1.74
C ASP A 40 12.08 18.31 -2.46
N LEU A 41 12.84 19.12 -1.71
CA LEU A 41 13.87 20.04 -2.17
C LEU A 41 15.11 19.29 -2.68
N HIS A 42 15.33 18.08 -2.17
CA HIS A 42 16.59 17.38 -2.32
C HIS A 42 16.43 16.03 -3.00
N THR A 43 15.28 15.37 -2.93
CA THR A 43 15.16 14.02 -3.43
C THR A 43 14.87 14.00 -4.92
N LEU A 44 15.78 13.39 -5.69
CA LEU A 44 15.63 13.11 -7.12
C LEU A 44 15.58 11.60 -7.34
N PHE A 45 14.53 11.15 -8.02
CA PHE A 45 14.37 9.77 -8.45
C PHE A 45 14.73 9.65 -9.93
N ILE A 46 15.56 8.66 -10.27
CA ILE A 46 15.93 8.35 -11.66
C ILE A 46 15.76 6.85 -11.86
N ASP A 47 14.86 6.43 -12.75
CA ASP A 47 14.82 5.04 -13.20
C ASP A 47 15.70 4.93 -14.44
N ALA A 48 16.66 4.00 -14.41
CA ALA A 48 17.58 3.77 -15.50
C ALA A 48 17.57 2.31 -15.96
N GLU A 49 17.78 2.11 -17.25
CA GLU A 49 17.81 0.81 -17.90
C GLU A 49 19.16 0.55 -18.58
N GLY A 50 19.81 -0.55 -18.18
CA GLY A 50 21.11 -0.97 -18.69
C GLY A 50 21.45 -2.41 -18.28
N THR A 51 22.64 -2.86 -18.66
CA THR A 51 23.24 -4.12 -18.16
C THR A 51 23.71 -3.95 -16.72
N LYS A 52 23.94 -5.08 -16.02
CA LYS A 52 24.41 -5.08 -14.63
C LYS A 52 25.72 -4.29 -14.48
N ASP A 53 26.67 -4.49 -15.39
CA ASP A 53 27.97 -3.84 -15.36
C ASP A 53 27.88 -2.33 -15.64
N GLN A 54 27.00 -1.93 -16.56
CA GLN A 54 26.74 -0.51 -16.81
C GLN A 54 26.17 0.17 -15.55
N LEU A 55 25.17 -0.44 -14.91
CA LEU A 55 24.54 0.12 -13.71
C LEU A 55 25.51 0.17 -12.52
N ALA A 56 26.37 -0.85 -12.34
CA ALA A 56 27.41 -0.82 -11.31
C ALA A 56 28.42 0.32 -11.52
N ARG A 57 28.81 0.59 -12.78
CA ARG A 57 29.67 1.74 -13.10
C ARG A 57 28.94 3.07 -12.87
N ALA A 58 27.64 3.13 -13.12
CA ALA A 58 26.85 4.33 -12.84
C ALA A 58 26.78 4.62 -11.33
N ASP A 59 26.70 3.59 -10.47
CA ASP A 59 26.79 3.76 -9.02
C ASP A 59 28.07 4.49 -8.61
N GLU A 60 29.22 4.03 -9.11
CA GLU A 60 30.52 4.65 -8.81
C GLU A 60 30.60 6.11 -9.29
N GLU A 61 30.17 6.38 -10.52
CA GLU A 61 30.25 7.73 -11.11
C GLU A 61 29.27 8.70 -10.44
N LEU A 62 28.03 8.28 -10.15
CA LEU A 62 27.06 9.10 -9.43
C LEU A 62 27.51 9.42 -8.00
N ALA A 63 28.16 8.47 -7.32
CA ALA A 63 28.76 8.71 -6.01
C ALA A 63 29.87 9.78 -6.09
N LYS A 64 30.77 9.70 -7.08
CA LYS A 64 31.85 10.69 -7.28
C LYS A 64 31.33 12.11 -7.49
N ILE A 65 30.20 12.27 -8.17
CA ILE A 65 29.59 13.58 -8.41
C ILE A 65 28.60 14.02 -7.32
N GLY A 66 28.51 13.27 -6.21
CA GLY A 66 27.77 13.64 -5.01
C GLY A 66 26.26 13.35 -5.05
N TYR A 67 25.78 12.53 -5.98
CA TYR A 67 24.36 12.16 -6.09
C TYR A 67 23.97 11.01 -5.15
N LEU A 68 24.88 10.06 -4.92
CA LEU A 68 24.71 8.94 -4.00
C LEU A 68 25.52 9.22 -2.74
N GLN A 69 24.90 9.89 -1.78
CA GLN A 69 25.48 10.11 -0.44
C GLN A 69 24.75 9.20 0.55
N GLU A 70 25.46 8.24 1.16
CA GLU A 70 24.90 7.33 2.17
C GLU A 70 24.41 8.10 3.40
N ASP A 71 25.07 9.19 3.75
CA ASP A 71 24.71 10.12 4.82
C ASP A 71 24.87 11.56 4.35
N ALA A 72 23.99 12.03 3.48
CA ALA A 72 23.79 13.48 3.39
C ALA A 72 23.30 13.91 4.78
N GLN A 73 24.18 14.52 5.59
CA GLN A 73 23.90 15.05 6.94
C GLN A 73 22.45 15.54 6.99
N GLU A 74 21.68 15.04 7.95
CA GLU A 74 20.29 15.41 8.18
C GLU A 74 20.17 16.93 8.38
N ARG A 75 20.09 17.66 7.27
CA ARG A 75 19.78 19.09 7.28
C ARG A 75 18.33 19.18 7.69
N THR A 76 18.14 19.36 8.99
CA THR A 76 16.82 19.48 9.58
C THR A 76 16.35 20.89 9.33
N VAL A 77 15.19 21.06 8.70
CA VAL A 77 14.56 22.38 8.67
C VAL A 77 13.78 22.57 9.95
N MET A 78 14.18 23.57 10.72
CA MET A 78 13.46 23.99 11.92
C MET A 78 12.57 25.19 11.60
N LEU A 79 11.28 25.03 11.87
CA LEU A 79 10.32 26.13 11.76
C LEU A 79 10.34 26.96 13.03
N ILE A 80 10.69 28.23 12.89
CA ILE A 80 10.85 29.16 13.99
C ILE A 80 9.97 30.37 13.75
N GLU A 81 9.24 30.79 14.78
CA GLU A 81 8.47 32.03 14.75
C GLU A 81 9.19 33.12 15.54
N PHE A 82 9.41 34.26 14.88
CA PHE A 82 9.95 35.49 15.45
C PHE A 82 8.81 36.49 15.61
N HIS A 83 8.55 36.93 16.83
CA HIS A 83 7.50 37.89 17.13
C HIS A 83 8.06 39.32 17.08
N LEU A 84 7.99 39.96 15.91
CA LEU A 84 8.65 41.23 15.64
C LEU A 84 7.67 42.40 15.72
N LYS A 85 8.16 43.57 16.12
CA LYS A 85 7.35 44.80 16.07
C LYS A 85 7.03 45.14 14.62
N ASP A 86 5.82 45.63 14.39
CA ASP A 86 5.39 46.07 13.07
C ASP A 86 5.88 47.50 12.78
N VAL A 87 7.20 47.63 12.61
CA VAL A 87 7.86 48.88 12.22
C VAL A 87 8.93 48.62 11.16
N PRO A 88 9.28 49.62 10.33
CA PRO A 88 10.25 49.46 9.24
C PRO A 88 11.57 48.84 9.71
N GLY A 89 12.04 47.80 9.00
CA GLY A 89 13.34 47.16 9.24
C GLY A 89 13.39 46.21 10.44
N SER A 90 12.26 45.90 11.09
CA SER A 90 12.27 45.05 12.30
C SER A 90 12.82 43.64 12.07
N VAL A 91 12.64 43.08 10.88
CA VAL A 91 13.16 41.74 10.51
C VAL A 91 14.66 41.72 10.25
N THR A 92 15.28 42.88 9.96
CA THR A 92 16.67 42.96 9.49
C THR A 92 17.65 42.34 10.49
N LYS A 93 17.50 42.62 11.79
CA LYS A 93 18.39 42.05 12.82
C LYS A 93 18.32 40.52 12.90
N VAL A 94 17.14 39.94 12.61
CA VAL A 94 16.95 38.49 12.56
C VAL A 94 17.61 37.93 11.29
N LEU A 95 17.46 38.58 10.14
CA LEU A 95 18.13 38.16 8.90
C LEU A 95 19.66 38.26 8.99
N GLU A 96 20.21 39.33 9.59
CA GLU A 96 21.65 39.47 9.87
C GLU A 96 22.15 38.39 10.84
N LEU A 97 21.31 37.95 11.79
CA LEU A 97 21.64 36.82 12.66
C LEU A 97 21.64 35.50 11.86
N ILE A 98 20.63 35.27 11.04
CA ILE A 98 20.53 34.08 10.15
C ILE A 98 21.76 34.01 9.23
N GLU A 99 22.14 35.14 8.62
CA GLU A 99 23.33 35.24 7.76
C GLU A 99 24.63 34.92 8.52
N ARG A 100 24.82 35.48 9.73
CA ARG A 100 26.00 35.20 10.57
C ARG A 100 26.14 33.73 10.93
N PHE A 101 25.02 33.06 11.17
CA PHE A 101 24.97 31.62 11.44
C PHE A 101 24.98 30.77 10.15
N ARG A 102 24.97 31.42 8.98
CA ARG A 102 24.96 30.82 7.64
C ARG A 102 23.79 29.85 7.41
N PHE A 103 22.65 30.11 8.04
CA PHE A 103 21.44 29.33 7.82
C PHE A 103 20.76 29.76 6.53
N ASN A 104 20.37 28.78 5.72
CA ASN A 104 19.51 29.03 4.56
C ASN A 104 18.05 29.09 5.00
N ILE A 105 17.26 29.96 4.35
CA ILE A 105 15.81 30.06 4.58
C ILE A 105 15.10 29.18 3.55
N SER A 106 14.41 28.13 4.00
CA SER A 106 13.61 27.22 3.17
C SER A 106 12.15 27.68 3.01
N PHE A 107 11.64 28.40 4.01
CA PHE A 107 10.27 28.88 4.08
C PHE A 107 10.23 30.23 4.79
N LEU A 108 9.37 31.14 4.33
CA LEU A 108 9.15 32.45 4.96
C LEU A 108 7.69 32.85 4.79
N SER A 109 7.02 33.19 5.90
CA SER A 109 5.66 33.71 5.90
C SER A 109 5.47 34.72 7.04
N SER A 110 4.85 35.85 6.72
CA SER A 110 4.42 36.85 7.70
C SER A 110 3.19 37.57 7.14
N GLN A 111 2.28 37.97 8.02
CA GLN A 111 1.11 38.77 7.66
C GLN A 111 0.78 39.74 8.80
N GLU A 112 0.48 40.99 8.45
CA GLU A 112 0.00 41.98 9.42
C GLU A 112 -1.39 41.58 9.97
N ASN A 113 -1.61 41.83 11.25
CA ASN A 113 -2.87 41.48 11.93
C ASN A 113 -3.41 42.63 12.80
N GLY A 114 -2.88 43.85 12.63
CA GLY A 114 -3.31 45.03 13.38
C GLY A 114 -2.89 45.07 14.86
N SER A 115 -2.10 44.09 15.35
CA SER A 115 -1.65 44.03 16.75
C SER A 115 -0.45 44.93 17.09
N GLY A 116 0.14 45.60 16.09
CA GLY A 116 1.42 46.32 16.24
C GLY A 116 2.64 45.39 16.26
N TYR A 117 2.43 44.08 16.07
CA TYR A 117 3.45 43.05 15.93
C TYR A 117 3.09 42.12 14.77
N GLN A 118 4.11 41.51 14.17
CA GLN A 118 3.96 40.53 13.10
C GLN A 118 4.68 39.22 13.46
N PRO A 119 4.01 38.07 13.35
CA PRO A 119 4.66 36.77 13.48
C PRO A 119 5.37 36.41 12.18
N PHE A 120 6.70 36.45 12.19
CA PHE A 120 7.52 35.96 11.09
C PHE A 120 7.83 34.49 11.30
N LYS A 121 7.22 33.62 10.49
CA LYS A 121 7.50 32.18 10.48
C LYS A 121 8.55 31.89 9.43
N MET A 122 9.66 31.29 9.83
CA MET A 122 10.77 30.96 8.94
C MET A 122 11.17 29.49 9.11
N GLY A 123 11.28 28.76 8.01
CA GLY A 123 11.96 27.47 7.98
C GLY A 123 13.45 27.71 7.76
N LEU A 124 14.29 27.29 8.70
CA LEU A 124 15.73 27.45 8.63
C LEU A 124 16.41 26.10 8.49
N PHE A 125 17.33 25.99 7.54
CA PHE A 125 18.22 24.84 7.41
C PHE A 125 19.25 24.84 8.54
N VAL A 126 19.21 23.80 9.37
CA VAL A 126 20.12 23.62 10.50
C VAL A 126 21.04 22.43 10.20
N GLU A 127 22.34 22.66 10.34
CA GLU A 127 23.37 21.62 10.13
C GLU A 127 23.64 20.79 11.40
N ASP A 128 23.46 21.38 12.58
CA ASP A 128 23.68 20.70 13.86
C ASP A 128 22.88 21.33 15.04
N VAL A 129 22.65 20.54 16.09
CA VAL A 129 21.85 20.95 17.26
C VAL A 129 22.53 22.03 18.11
N GLU A 130 23.85 22.16 18.07
CA GLU A 130 24.58 23.14 18.87
C GLU A 130 24.52 24.54 18.24
N SER A 131 24.62 24.64 16.91
CA SER A 131 24.46 25.91 16.19
C SER A 131 23.06 26.48 16.36
N ILE A 132 22.01 25.66 16.33
CA ILE A 132 20.64 26.15 16.51
C ILE A 132 20.32 26.60 17.94
N ASN A 133 20.83 25.89 18.95
CA ASN A 133 20.65 26.30 20.34
C ASN A 133 21.30 27.67 20.60
N ARG A 134 22.51 27.90 20.06
CA ARG A 134 23.17 29.21 20.12
C ARG A 134 22.42 30.28 19.34
N PHE A 135 21.91 29.95 18.15
CA PHE A 135 21.08 30.86 17.37
C PHE A 135 19.83 31.29 18.12
N LEU A 136 19.08 30.35 18.73
CA LEU A 136 17.86 30.64 19.48
C LEU A 136 18.12 31.53 20.71
N GLN A 137 19.23 31.32 21.41
CA GLN A 137 19.64 32.18 22.52
C GLN A 137 19.93 33.62 22.06
N GLU A 138 20.62 33.81 20.94
CA GLU A 138 20.89 35.14 20.39
C GLU A 138 19.63 35.79 19.79
N ALA A 139 18.78 35.00 19.12
CA ALA A 139 17.51 35.46 18.57
C ALA A 139 16.56 35.94 19.68
N GLY A 140 16.52 35.24 20.82
CA GLY A 140 15.74 35.62 21.99
C GLY A 140 16.10 36.99 22.58
N LYS A 141 17.32 37.50 22.31
CA LYS A 141 17.74 38.86 22.69
C LYS A 141 17.18 39.93 21.74
N ILE A 142 16.80 39.56 20.52
CA ILE A 142 16.24 40.46 19.50
C ILE A 142 14.73 40.57 19.67
N CYS A 143 14.06 39.42 19.82
CA CYS A 143 12.61 39.34 19.96
C CYS A 143 12.19 38.02 20.63
N PRO A 144 10.95 37.92 21.12
CA PRO A 144 10.38 36.63 21.50
C PRO A 144 10.45 35.66 20.30
N VAL A 145 11.00 34.48 20.57
CA VAL A 145 11.21 33.43 19.59
C VAL A 145 10.61 32.14 20.13
N ARG A 146 9.93 31.38 19.27
CA ARG A 146 9.47 30.03 19.61
C ARG A 146 9.73 29.09 18.45
N ILE A 147 10.14 27.87 18.78
CA ILE A 147 10.12 26.77 17.84
C ILE A 147 8.65 26.38 17.66
N ILE A 148 8.21 26.26 16.42
CA ILE A 148 6.90 25.70 16.13
C ILE A 148 7.10 24.19 16.06
N GLU A 149 6.57 23.46 17.05
CA GLU A 149 6.48 22.00 16.95
C GLU A 149 5.52 21.68 15.81
N TYR A 150 6.09 21.13 14.74
CA TYR A 150 5.32 20.67 13.62
C TYR A 150 4.64 19.38 14.04
N ASP A 151 3.33 19.43 14.29
CA ASP A 151 2.54 18.21 14.32
C ASP A 151 2.66 17.60 12.93
N LYS A 152 3.31 16.43 12.83
CA LYS A 152 3.47 15.67 11.57
C LYS A 152 2.11 15.36 10.92
N ALA A 153 1.01 15.65 11.61
CA ALA A 153 -0.36 15.54 11.14
C ALA A 153 -0.91 16.73 10.32
N GLU A 154 -0.37 17.96 10.37
CA GLU A 154 -1.01 19.14 9.74
C GLU A 154 -0.28 19.76 8.51
N LYS A 155 -0.90 19.55 7.34
CA LYS A 155 -1.08 20.44 6.16
C LYS A 155 0.07 21.24 5.50
N VAL A 156 1.30 21.26 5.98
CA VAL A 156 2.47 21.74 5.20
C VAL A 156 3.61 20.77 5.43
N PHE A 157 4.02 20.07 4.39
CA PHE A 157 5.14 19.17 4.49
C PHE A 157 6.43 19.98 4.65
N ASP A 158 7.34 19.55 5.53
CA ASP A 158 8.72 20.01 5.43
C ASP A 158 9.30 19.41 4.15
N ASN A 159 9.26 20.21 3.09
CA ASN A 159 9.73 19.83 1.78
C ASN A 159 11.25 19.56 1.77
N THR A 160 11.99 19.70 2.85
CA THR A 160 13.44 19.55 2.82
C THR A 160 13.90 18.10 2.72
N ILE A 161 13.23 17.23 3.48
CA ILE A 161 13.51 15.79 3.57
C ILE A 161 12.20 15.00 3.61
N PHE A 162 11.17 15.52 2.94
CA PHE A 162 9.80 15.04 3.05
C PHE A 162 9.71 13.53 2.84
N TYR A 163 10.25 12.99 1.75
CA TYR A 163 10.12 11.56 1.45
C TYR A 163 10.71 10.68 2.55
N ARG A 164 11.91 11.02 3.05
CA ARG A 164 12.57 10.27 4.12
C ARG A 164 11.76 10.33 5.41
N SER A 165 11.37 11.53 5.84
CA SER A 165 10.59 11.73 7.08
C SER A 165 9.21 11.08 7.01
N PHE A 166 8.57 11.09 5.84
CA PHE A 166 7.31 10.41 5.56
C PHE A 166 7.44 8.90 5.73
N VAL A 167 8.41 8.27 5.05
CA VAL A 167 8.62 6.82 5.13
C VAL A 167 9.07 6.38 6.52
N ASP A 168 9.93 7.16 7.19
CA ASP A 168 10.32 6.88 8.57
C ASP A 168 9.11 6.94 9.53
N GLY A 169 8.17 7.85 9.28
CA GLY A 169 6.88 7.89 9.95
C GLY A 169 6.07 6.61 9.79
N LEU A 170 5.98 6.07 8.57
CA LEU A 170 5.27 4.82 8.28
C LEU A 170 5.94 3.60 8.94
N LEU A 171 7.28 3.53 8.85
CA LEU A 171 8.04 2.37 9.36
C LEU A 171 8.12 2.32 10.89
N LYS A 172 8.14 3.47 11.57
CA LYS A 172 8.07 3.53 13.03
C LYS A 172 6.81 2.85 13.57
N VAL A 173 5.75 2.87 12.77
CA VAL A 173 4.44 2.34 13.13
C VAL A 173 4.34 0.84 12.76
N MET A 174 4.71 0.46 11.54
CA MET A 174 4.46 -0.91 11.05
C MET A 174 5.59 -1.93 11.34
N GLY A 175 6.79 -1.46 11.67
CA GLY A 175 8.00 -2.28 11.61
C GLY A 175 8.49 -2.45 10.17
N GLY A 176 9.81 -2.55 9.97
CA GLY A 176 10.41 -2.61 8.64
C GLY A 176 11.26 -3.87 8.44
N GLY A 177 11.03 -4.58 7.33
CA GLY A 177 11.98 -5.59 6.83
C GLY A 177 13.16 -4.97 6.09
N GLU A 178 14.16 -5.78 5.76
CA GLU A 178 15.34 -5.34 5.02
C GLU A 178 14.96 -4.68 3.67
N GLY A 179 15.49 -3.47 3.43
CA GLY A 179 15.20 -2.67 2.23
C GLY A 179 13.77 -2.10 2.15
N ALA A 180 12.92 -2.23 3.18
CA ALA A 180 11.55 -1.72 3.14
C ALA A 180 11.49 -0.19 3.00
N LYS A 181 12.44 0.53 3.62
CA LYS A 181 12.56 2.00 3.52
C LYS A 181 12.74 2.45 2.07
N GLU A 182 13.71 1.89 1.37
CA GLU A 182 13.98 2.23 -0.03
C GLU A 182 12.79 1.89 -0.94
N ARG A 183 12.20 0.71 -0.77
CA ARG A 183 11.00 0.32 -1.54
C ARG A 183 9.81 1.25 -1.29
N LEU A 184 9.56 1.64 -0.04
CA LEU A 184 8.48 2.58 0.29
C LEU A 184 8.76 3.97 -0.29
N LEU A 185 10.00 4.46 -0.24
CA LEU A 185 10.39 5.75 -0.86
C LEU A 185 10.08 5.76 -2.35
N ILE A 186 10.55 4.73 -3.07
CA ILE A 186 10.37 4.61 -4.51
C ILE A 186 8.88 4.53 -4.86
N ASN A 187 8.13 3.65 -4.19
CA ASN A 187 6.73 3.42 -4.54
C ASN A 187 5.81 4.55 -4.08
N ALA A 188 6.09 5.24 -2.98
CA ALA A 188 5.37 6.44 -2.59
C ALA A 188 5.59 7.58 -3.60
N ASN A 189 6.82 7.76 -4.09
CA ASN A 189 7.09 8.71 -5.17
C ASN A 189 6.40 8.30 -6.47
N LEU A 190 6.46 7.02 -6.87
CA LEU A 190 5.84 6.55 -8.10
C LEU A 190 4.31 6.68 -8.05
N ALA A 191 3.68 6.36 -6.92
CA ALA A 191 2.25 6.58 -6.70
C ALA A 191 1.90 8.07 -6.83
N MET A 192 2.68 8.94 -6.16
CA MET A 192 2.49 10.38 -6.21
C MET A 192 2.57 10.91 -7.64
N GLN A 193 3.65 10.60 -8.37
CA GLN A 193 3.85 11.05 -9.74
C GLN A 193 2.72 10.58 -10.66
N THR A 194 2.37 9.29 -10.58
CA THR A 194 1.35 8.68 -11.44
C THR A 194 -0.04 9.29 -11.21
N LEU A 195 -0.38 9.62 -9.97
CA LEU A 195 -1.68 10.18 -9.61
C LEU A 195 -1.73 11.70 -9.85
N ASP A 196 -0.62 12.42 -9.68
CA ASP A 196 -0.51 13.85 -9.99
C ASP A 196 -0.68 14.12 -11.49
N GLU A 197 -0.09 13.29 -12.35
CA GLU A 197 -0.31 13.31 -13.80
C GLU A 197 -1.79 13.09 -14.20
N ARG A 198 -2.60 12.54 -13.29
CA ARG A 198 -4.04 12.32 -13.43
C ARG A 198 -4.90 13.34 -12.68
N GLY A 199 -4.29 14.38 -12.12
CA GLY A 199 -4.96 15.49 -11.45
C GLY A 199 -5.22 15.29 -9.96
N LEU A 200 -4.69 14.24 -9.33
CA LEU A 200 -4.76 14.06 -7.88
C LEU A 200 -3.56 14.74 -7.22
N SER A 201 -3.81 15.72 -6.35
CA SER A 201 -2.70 16.47 -5.73
C SER A 201 -1.74 15.56 -4.95
N PRO A 202 -0.43 15.86 -4.93
CA PRO A 202 0.55 15.07 -4.19
C PRO A 202 0.19 14.89 -2.71
N TYR A 203 -0.37 15.93 -2.09
CA TYR A 203 -0.85 15.91 -0.71
C TYR A 203 -1.90 14.82 -0.47
N ARG A 204 -2.87 14.70 -1.38
CA ARG A 204 -3.93 13.70 -1.24
C ARG A 204 -3.38 12.28 -1.39
N THR A 205 -2.39 12.07 -2.26
CA THR A 205 -1.71 10.77 -2.37
C THR A 205 -0.99 10.39 -1.09
N PHE A 206 -0.15 11.28 -0.53
CA PHE A 206 0.57 10.99 0.71
C PHE A 206 -0.35 10.82 1.92
N GLU A 207 -1.42 11.62 2.01
CA GLU A 207 -2.45 11.46 3.03
C GLU A 207 -3.14 10.10 2.90
N SER A 208 -3.50 9.67 1.69
CA SER A 208 -4.13 8.36 1.48
C SER A 208 -3.20 7.19 1.84
N ILE A 209 -1.91 7.27 1.51
CA ILE A 209 -0.91 6.26 1.93
C ILE A 209 -0.77 6.24 3.46
N ARG A 210 -0.67 7.41 4.10
CA ARG A 210 -0.56 7.53 5.56
C ARG A 210 -1.78 6.96 6.25
N SER A 211 -2.98 7.37 5.84
CA SER A 211 -4.24 6.94 6.43
C SER A 211 -4.45 5.44 6.25
N PHE A 212 -4.07 4.87 5.10
CA PHE A 212 -4.03 3.41 4.91
C PHE A 212 -3.11 2.71 5.92
N ALA A 213 -1.87 3.18 6.07
CA ALA A 213 -0.91 2.60 7.02
C ALA A 213 -1.37 2.74 8.48
N GLU A 214 -1.94 3.89 8.85
CA GLU A 214 -2.47 4.14 10.19
C GLU A 214 -3.62 3.19 10.54
N LEU A 215 -4.51 2.86 9.60
CA LEU A 215 -5.57 1.89 9.83
C LEU A 215 -5.03 0.47 10.02
N LEU A 216 -4.08 0.05 9.16
CA LEU A 216 -3.44 -1.27 9.32
C LEU A 216 -2.80 -1.43 10.69
N PHE A 217 -2.15 -0.39 11.21
CA PHE A 217 -1.56 -0.43 12.54
C PHE A 217 -2.59 -0.36 13.67
N ARG A 218 -3.56 0.55 13.54
CA ARG A 218 -4.58 0.81 14.57
C ARG A 218 -5.32 -0.45 14.97
N TYR A 219 -5.55 -1.35 14.02
CA TYR A 219 -6.28 -2.59 14.26
C TYR A 219 -5.37 -3.80 14.50
N LYS A 220 -4.13 -3.63 14.98
CA LYS A 220 -3.30 -4.75 15.46
C LYS A 220 -3.50 -5.04 16.94
N GLY A 221 -3.07 -6.23 17.36
CA GLY A 221 -3.08 -6.67 18.76
C GLY A 221 -4.49 -6.64 19.36
N ASP A 222 -4.62 -6.08 20.56
CA ASP A 222 -5.90 -6.02 21.28
C ASP A 222 -7.00 -5.24 20.53
N ALA A 223 -6.61 -4.35 19.59
CA ALA A 223 -7.55 -3.61 18.76
C ALA A 223 -8.04 -4.40 17.53
N PHE A 224 -7.44 -5.57 17.25
CA PHE A 224 -7.93 -6.45 16.20
C PHE A 224 -9.23 -7.15 16.64
N SER A 225 -10.35 -6.52 16.32
CA SER A 225 -11.69 -7.00 16.69
C SER A 225 -12.53 -7.30 15.44
N PRO A 226 -12.27 -8.41 14.72
CA PRO A 226 -13.06 -8.78 13.55
C PRO A 226 -14.50 -9.12 13.93
N ARG A 227 -15.45 -8.86 13.02
CA ARG A 227 -16.79 -9.43 13.15
C ARG A 227 -16.70 -10.91 12.81
N ILE A 228 -17.14 -11.77 13.73
CA ILE A 228 -17.16 -13.22 13.52
C ILE A 228 -18.60 -13.69 13.54
N THR A 229 -19.06 -14.33 12.46
CA THR A 229 -20.43 -14.84 12.33
C THR A 229 -20.43 -16.32 11.95
N GLU A 230 -21.44 -17.04 12.43
CA GLU A 230 -21.65 -18.46 12.13
C GLU A 230 -22.87 -18.61 11.21
N HIS A 231 -22.71 -19.39 10.15
CA HIS A 231 -23.73 -19.63 9.14
C HIS A 231 -23.91 -21.12 8.95
N ARG A 232 -25.10 -21.63 9.26
CA ARG A 232 -25.46 -23.00 8.90
C ARG A 232 -25.75 -23.05 7.40
N LEU A 233 -24.96 -23.82 6.66
CA LEU A 233 -25.09 -23.97 5.20
C LEU A 233 -25.97 -25.15 4.85
N THR A 234 -25.78 -26.28 5.55
CA THR A 234 -26.61 -27.49 5.46
C THR A 234 -26.90 -28.05 6.86
N GLU A 235 -27.51 -29.23 6.94
CA GLU A 235 -27.65 -29.90 8.23
C GLU A 235 -26.30 -30.26 8.87
N ASN A 236 -25.28 -30.59 8.07
CA ASN A 236 -23.99 -31.13 8.52
C ASN A 236 -22.81 -30.18 8.29
N THR A 237 -22.99 -29.11 7.50
CA THR A 237 -21.93 -28.17 7.16
C THR A 237 -22.24 -26.77 7.66
N ALA A 238 -21.28 -26.20 8.39
CA ALA A 238 -21.33 -24.83 8.92
C ALA A 238 -20.15 -24.01 8.39
N LEU A 239 -20.35 -22.69 8.34
CA LEU A 239 -19.34 -21.72 7.98
C LEU A 239 -19.13 -20.72 9.11
N THR A 240 -17.89 -20.53 9.53
CA THR A 240 -17.48 -19.37 10.32
C THR A 240 -16.92 -18.32 9.38
N LEU A 241 -17.49 -17.12 9.36
CA LEU A 241 -16.98 -15.98 8.61
C LEU A 241 -16.25 -15.04 9.56
N ILE A 242 -14.96 -14.81 9.33
CA ILE A 242 -14.15 -13.83 10.04
C ILE A 242 -13.97 -12.63 9.13
N GLU A 243 -14.42 -11.47 9.58
CA GLU A 243 -14.42 -10.24 8.81
C GLU A 243 -13.54 -9.20 9.52
N PRO A 244 -12.26 -9.07 9.10
CA PRO A 244 -11.35 -8.14 9.75
C PRO A 244 -11.73 -6.69 9.45
N PRO A 245 -11.28 -5.74 10.30
CA PRO A 245 -11.45 -4.31 10.03
C PRO A 245 -10.67 -3.84 8.78
N CYS A 246 -9.59 -4.55 8.40
CA CYS A 246 -8.84 -4.30 7.17
C CYS A 246 -8.46 -5.62 6.48
N GLY A 247 -8.49 -5.62 5.15
CA GLY A 247 -8.19 -6.79 4.30
C GLY A 247 -9.42 -7.66 4.00
N SER A 248 -9.20 -8.80 3.35
CA SER A 248 -10.26 -9.75 3.01
C SER A 248 -10.77 -10.51 4.23
N ASN A 249 -11.99 -11.00 4.11
CA ASN A 249 -12.58 -12.01 4.97
C ASN A 249 -11.75 -13.31 4.92
N THR A 250 -11.90 -14.11 5.97
CA THR A 250 -11.52 -15.53 5.99
C THR A 250 -12.78 -16.33 6.30
N ALA A 251 -13.23 -17.15 5.35
CA ALA A 251 -14.33 -18.09 5.56
C ALA A 251 -13.79 -19.47 5.92
N ILE A 252 -14.41 -20.15 6.89
CA ILE A 252 -13.98 -21.46 7.38
C ILE A 252 -15.17 -22.40 7.31
N LEU A 253 -15.12 -23.33 6.37
CA LEU A 253 -16.10 -24.41 6.24
C LEU A 253 -15.73 -25.57 7.19
N ARG A 254 -16.72 -26.11 7.88
CA ARG A 254 -16.59 -27.24 8.79
C ARG A 254 -17.64 -28.29 8.49
N HIS A 255 -17.20 -29.54 8.28
CA HIS A 255 -18.06 -30.71 8.11
C HIS A 255 -17.50 -31.87 8.95
N GLY A 256 -18.13 -32.17 10.08
CA GLY A 256 -17.53 -33.09 11.06
C GLY A 256 -16.18 -32.56 11.57
N GLU A 257 -15.11 -33.32 11.38
CA GLU A 257 -13.73 -32.93 11.73
C GLU A 257 -12.99 -32.23 10.58
N ASP A 258 -13.55 -32.25 9.35
CA ASP A 258 -12.91 -31.64 8.19
C ASP A 258 -13.07 -30.12 8.21
N VAL A 259 -11.99 -29.41 7.84
CA VAL A 259 -11.95 -27.95 7.78
C VAL A 259 -11.34 -27.49 6.47
N LEU A 260 -11.98 -26.52 5.82
CA LEU A 260 -11.46 -25.83 4.66
C LEU A 260 -11.54 -24.31 4.88
N PHE A 261 -10.42 -23.64 4.64
CA PHE A 261 -10.36 -22.18 4.65
C PHE A 261 -10.60 -21.62 3.25
N LEU A 262 -11.22 -20.46 3.16
CA LEU A 262 -11.39 -19.68 1.95
C LEU A 262 -10.86 -18.27 2.18
N ASP A 263 -9.84 -17.89 1.41
CA ASP A 263 -9.02 -16.68 1.58
C ASP A 263 -8.41 -16.52 3.00
N THR A 264 -7.53 -15.55 3.20
CA THR A 264 -6.74 -15.47 4.45
C THR A 264 -6.53 -14.09 5.06
N GLY A 265 -6.95 -13.00 4.42
CA GLY A 265 -6.65 -11.67 4.95
C GLY A 265 -5.18 -11.28 4.79
N TYR A 266 -4.77 -10.22 5.50
CA TYR A 266 -3.40 -9.71 5.47
C TYR A 266 -2.42 -10.45 6.37
N ALA A 267 -1.16 -10.50 5.92
CA ALA A 267 -0.05 -11.10 6.65
C ALA A 267 0.26 -10.40 7.98
N CYS A 268 0.00 -9.09 8.08
CA CYS A 268 0.27 -8.32 9.29
C CYS A 268 -0.62 -8.71 10.48
N TYR A 269 -1.73 -9.42 10.25
CA TYR A 269 -2.65 -9.91 11.27
C TYR A 269 -2.49 -11.40 11.59
N ARG A 270 -1.34 -11.99 11.23
CA ARG A 270 -1.07 -13.42 11.38
C ARG A 270 -1.30 -13.92 12.81
N ASP A 271 -0.76 -13.22 13.80
CA ASP A 271 -0.78 -13.68 15.19
C ASP A 271 -2.19 -13.57 15.77
N GLU A 272 -2.91 -12.50 15.43
CA GLU A 272 -4.29 -12.27 15.82
C GLU A 272 -5.22 -13.32 15.18
N MET A 273 -5.06 -13.59 13.89
CA MET A 273 -5.83 -14.62 13.17
C MET A 273 -5.52 -16.04 13.70
N GLN A 274 -4.25 -16.36 13.98
CA GLN A 274 -3.88 -17.64 14.61
C GLN A 274 -4.54 -17.83 15.98
N THR A 275 -4.61 -16.78 16.78
CA THR A 275 -5.29 -16.80 18.08
C THR A 275 -6.77 -17.12 17.92
N ILE A 276 -7.43 -16.52 16.92
CA ILE A 276 -8.82 -16.82 16.58
C ILE A 276 -8.97 -18.28 16.12
N PHE A 277 -8.13 -18.76 15.21
CA PHE A 277 -8.20 -20.12 14.69
C PHE A 277 -8.07 -21.17 15.79
N ARG A 278 -7.10 -21.03 16.70
CA ARG A 278 -6.92 -21.93 17.86
C ARG A 278 -8.14 -21.95 18.78
N ARG A 279 -8.86 -20.83 18.87
CA ARG A 279 -10.07 -20.71 19.70
C ARG A 279 -11.28 -21.39 19.07
N ILE A 280 -11.45 -21.30 17.76
CA ILE A 280 -12.67 -21.75 17.07
C ILE A 280 -12.54 -23.14 16.42
N ILE A 281 -11.32 -23.64 16.25
CA ILE A 281 -11.02 -24.96 15.66
C ILE A 281 -10.32 -25.84 16.70
N PRO A 282 -10.99 -26.87 17.23
CA PRO A 282 -10.37 -27.85 18.11
C PRO A 282 -9.17 -28.55 17.44
N GLY A 283 -8.05 -28.65 18.14
CA GLY A 283 -6.86 -29.33 17.61
C GLY A 283 -6.13 -28.61 16.47
N PHE A 284 -6.41 -27.31 16.25
CA PHE A 284 -5.88 -26.51 15.14
C PHE A 284 -4.37 -26.69 14.87
N ASP A 285 -3.54 -26.71 15.92
CA ASP A 285 -2.08 -26.80 15.73
C ASP A 285 -1.65 -28.13 15.11
N GLY A 286 -2.33 -29.24 15.41
CA GLY A 286 -1.98 -30.59 14.95
C GLY A 286 -2.67 -31.04 13.65
N MET A 287 -3.66 -30.30 13.16
CA MET A 287 -4.40 -30.69 11.97
C MET A 287 -3.71 -30.26 10.68
N LYS A 288 -3.99 -30.99 9.59
CA LYS A 288 -3.67 -30.56 8.23
C LYS A 288 -4.53 -29.34 7.87
N LYS A 289 -3.91 -28.29 7.34
CA LYS A 289 -4.54 -27.01 6.99
C LYS A 289 -4.59 -26.88 5.48
N THR A 290 -5.81 -26.80 4.93
CA THR A 290 -6.04 -26.56 3.50
C THR A 290 -6.79 -25.25 3.34
N VAL A 291 -6.35 -24.42 2.40
CA VAL A 291 -7.03 -23.19 2.00
C VAL A 291 -7.32 -23.21 0.51
N LEU A 292 -8.46 -22.66 0.11
CA LEU A 292 -8.77 -22.28 -1.25
C LEU A 292 -8.71 -20.75 -1.33
N ILE A 293 -7.91 -20.20 -2.25
CA ILE A 293 -7.96 -18.75 -2.49
C ILE A 293 -8.81 -18.43 -3.72
N THR A 294 -9.62 -17.37 -3.61
CA THR A 294 -10.43 -16.88 -4.72
C THR A 294 -9.52 -16.29 -5.81
N HIS A 295 -8.53 -15.50 -5.41
CA HIS A 295 -7.54 -14.91 -6.31
C HIS A 295 -6.25 -14.50 -5.58
N ALA A 296 -5.24 -14.09 -6.34
CA ALA A 296 -3.88 -13.82 -5.84
C ALA A 296 -3.63 -12.34 -5.46
N ASP A 297 -4.59 -11.69 -4.77
CA ASP A 297 -4.34 -10.37 -4.17
C ASP A 297 -3.73 -10.49 -2.76
N VAL A 298 -3.02 -9.43 -2.36
CA VAL A 298 -2.19 -9.38 -1.14
C VAL A 298 -3.01 -9.63 0.12
N ASP A 299 -4.24 -9.12 0.17
CA ASP A 299 -5.18 -9.30 1.28
C ASP A 299 -5.95 -10.60 1.25
N HIS A 300 -5.80 -11.45 0.24
CA HIS A 300 -6.39 -12.79 0.22
C HIS A 300 -5.33 -13.86 0.55
N CYS A 301 -4.06 -13.52 0.37
CA CYS A 301 -2.94 -14.45 0.40
C CYS A 301 -1.98 -14.26 1.60
N GLY A 302 -2.30 -13.38 2.55
CA GLY A 302 -1.38 -13.00 3.62
C GLY A 302 -0.93 -14.14 4.54
N LEU A 303 -1.79 -15.14 4.76
CA LEU A 303 -1.49 -16.25 5.69
C LEU A 303 -1.14 -17.56 4.99
N LEU A 304 -0.94 -17.57 3.67
CA LEU A 304 -0.63 -18.79 2.91
C LEU A 304 0.51 -19.65 3.50
N PRO A 305 1.60 -19.09 4.07
CA PRO A 305 2.66 -19.91 4.68
C PRO A 305 2.24 -20.79 5.87
N MET A 306 1.00 -20.65 6.37
CA MET A 306 0.47 -21.48 7.44
C MET A 306 -0.22 -22.76 6.95
N PHE A 307 -0.44 -22.89 5.64
CA PHE A 307 -1.25 -23.96 5.05
C PHE A 307 -0.39 -25.01 4.37
N ASP A 308 -0.77 -26.28 4.55
CA ASP A 308 -0.09 -27.44 3.95
C ASP A 308 -0.48 -27.62 2.46
N ALA A 309 -1.66 -27.12 2.08
CA ALA A 309 -2.16 -27.14 0.72
C ALA A 309 -2.94 -25.86 0.41
N VAL A 310 -2.62 -25.23 -0.71
CA VAL A 310 -3.28 -24.02 -1.24
C VAL A 310 -3.93 -24.38 -2.56
N ILE A 311 -5.26 -24.40 -2.60
CA ILE A 311 -6.07 -24.70 -3.79
C ILE A 311 -6.38 -23.39 -4.51
N LEU A 312 -6.11 -23.33 -5.81
CA LEU A 312 -6.26 -22.11 -6.59
C LEU A 312 -6.37 -22.39 -8.10
N SER A 313 -6.78 -21.38 -8.87
CA SER A 313 -6.71 -21.46 -10.33
C SER A 313 -5.26 -21.48 -10.82
N LYS A 314 -5.04 -21.98 -12.04
CA LYS A 314 -3.72 -21.97 -12.68
C LYS A 314 -3.17 -20.56 -12.87
N LYS A 315 -4.02 -19.59 -13.18
CA LYS A 315 -3.64 -18.18 -13.31
C LYS A 315 -3.20 -17.58 -11.97
N SER A 316 -3.93 -17.84 -10.89
CA SER A 316 -3.50 -17.41 -9.54
C SER A 316 -2.18 -18.07 -9.14
N ALA A 317 -1.97 -19.35 -9.46
CA ALA A 317 -0.68 -20.02 -9.26
C ALA A 317 0.45 -19.41 -10.11
N GLN A 318 0.16 -19.01 -11.36
CA GLN A 318 1.11 -18.28 -12.20
C GLN A 318 1.47 -16.93 -11.59
N CYS A 319 0.49 -16.18 -11.07
CA CYS A 319 0.72 -14.91 -10.37
C CYS A 319 1.70 -15.10 -9.20
N LEU A 320 1.41 -16.02 -8.29
CA LEU A 320 2.27 -16.32 -7.13
C LEU A 320 3.68 -16.82 -7.55
N LYS A 321 3.79 -17.54 -8.68
CA LYS A 321 5.08 -17.96 -9.23
C LYS A 321 5.92 -16.78 -9.73
N LEU A 322 5.30 -15.81 -10.44
CA LEU A 322 5.98 -14.58 -10.87
C LEU A 322 6.54 -13.83 -9.67
N GLU A 323 5.71 -13.63 -8.63
CA GLU A 323 6.13 -12.98 -7.39
C GLU A 323 7.29 -13.72 -6.70
N HIS A 324 7.25 -15.06 -6.69
CA HIS A 324 8.32 -15.87 -6.11
C HIS A 324 9.65 -15.65 -6.83
N MET A 325 9.63 -15.54 -8.17
CA MET A 325 10.78 -15.23 -9.02
C MET A 325 11.25 -13.77 -8.94
N GLY A 326 10.53 -12.90 -8.22
CA GLY A 326 10.81 -11.47 -8.14
C GLY A 326 10.34 -10.69 -9.36
N GLU A 327 9.45 -11.27 -10.15
CA GLU A 327 8.76 -10.62 -11.27
C GLU A 327 7.44 -9.99 -10.80
N ASP A 328 6.85 -9.15 -11.66
CA ASP A 328 5.57 -8.50 -11.39
C ASP A 328 4.42 -9.52 -11.46
N GLY A 329 3.66 -9.65 -10.37
CA GLY A 329 2.36 -10.31 -10.37
C GLY A 329 1.36 -9.55 -11.25
N PHE A 330 0.17 -10.13 -11.45
CA PHE A 330 -0.79 -9.55 -12.40
C PHE A 330 -1.24 -8.14 -12.03
N ARG A 331 -1.35 -7.81 -10.74
CA ARG A 331 -1.59 -6.43 -10.32
C ARG A 331 -0.42 -5.52 -10.68
N GLU A 332 0.82 -5.92 -10.39
CA GLU A 332 2.00 -5.08 -10.63
C GLU A 332 2.34 -4.90 -12.11
N GLN A 333 1.79 -5.74 -12.99
CA GLN A 333 1.91 -5.53 -14.44
C GLN A 333 1.13 -4.29 -14.91
N ASN A 334 0.13 -3.83 -14.14
CA ASN A 334 -0.52 -2.55 -14.37
C ASN A 334 0.29 -1.43 -13.67
N PRO A 335 0.87 -0.46 -14.42
CA PRO A 335 1.66 0.63 -13.84
C PRO A 335 0.91 1.50 -12.82
N LEU A 336 -0.43 1.56 -12.90
CA LEU A 336 -1.25 2.32 -11.95
C LEU A 336 -1.42 1.59 -10.61
N HIS A 337 -1.41 0.26 -10.64
CA HIS A 337 -1.65 -0.56 -9.47
C HIS A 337 -0.34 -0.87 -8.74
N LYS A 338 0.73 -1.09 -9.51
CA LYS A 338 2.06 -1.47 -9.04
C LYS A 338 2.55 -0.70 -7.79
N PRO A 339 2.49 0.65 -7.73
CA PRO A 339 3.02 1.38 -6.60
C PRO A 339 2.25 1.07 -5.30
N TYR A 340 0.92 1.05 -5.37
CA TYR A 340 0.07 0.72 -4.24
C TYR A 340 0.31 -0.70 -3.76
N ILE A 341 0.42 -1.67 -4.67
CA ILE A 341 0.62 -3.08 -4.31
C ILE A 341 1.97 -3.28 -3.63
N HIS A 342 3.05 -2.65 -4.11
CA HIS A 342 4.33 -2.70 -3.41
C HIS A 342 4.30 -2.02 -2.04
N ILE A 343 3.60 -0.89 -1.90
CA ILE A 343 3.36 -0.25 -0.60
C ILE A 343 2.62 -1.23 0.33
N CYS A 344 1.54 -1.84 -0.16
CA CYS A 344 0.75 -2.82 0.58
C CYS A 344 1.60 -4.01 1.04
N LYS A 345 2.39 -4.61 0.14
CA LYS A 345 3.33 -5.71 0.47
C LYS A 345 4.35 -5.30 1.52
N CYS A 346 4.89 -4.08 1.44
CA CYS A 346 5.84 -3.57 2.43
C CYS A 346 5.20 -3.35 3.80
N LEU A 347 4.04 -2.69 3.85
CA LEU A 347 3.37 -2.37 5.11
C LEU A 347 2.80 -3.61 5.79
N THR A 348 2.36 -4.61 5.01
CA THR A 348 1.76 -5.83 5.56
C THR A 348 2.77 -6.95 5.83
N SER A 349 4.05 -6.74 5.49
CA SER A 349 5.08 -7.78 5.50
C SER A 349 4.66 -9.04 4.71
N TYR A 350 4.07 -8.82 3.52
CA TYR A 350 3.51 -9.87 2.69
C TYR A 350 4.59 -10.92 2.33
N PRO A 351 4.40 -12.20 2.68
CA PRO A 351 5.35 -13.26 2.41
C PRO A 351 5.21 -13.80 0.99
N LYS A 352 6.29 -14.36 0.45
CA LYS A 352 6.19 -15.19 -0.76
C LYS A 352 5.50 -16.52 -0.42
N ALA A 353 4.59 -16.96 -1.28
CA ALA A 353 3.99 -18.29 -1.17
C ALA A 353 5.04 -19.40 -1.39
N ASP A 354 4.88 -20.53 -0.70
CA ASP A 354 5.62 -21.75 -0.98
C ASP A 354 4.99 -22.42 -2.22
N LEU A 355 5.78 -22.54 -3.29
CA LEU A 355 5.30 -23.12 -4.54
C LEU A 355 4.99 -24.63 -4.41
N GLY A 356 5.56 -25.32 -3.41
CA GLY A 356 5.34 -26.74 -3.16
C GLY A 356 3.95 -27.07 -2.59
N THR A 357 3.24 -26.09 -2.04
CA THR A 357 1.91 -26.27 -1.44
C THR A 357 0.78 -25.99 -2.44
N LEU A 358 1.09 -25.45 -3.62
CA LEU A 358 0.10 -25.04 -4.61
C LEU A 358 -0.55 -26.24 -5.32
N VAL A 359 -1.87 -26.27 -5.34
CA VAL A 359 -2.70 -27.31 -5.97
C VAL A 359 -3.68 -26.66 -6.95
N THR A 360 -3.56 -26.99 -8.24
CA THR A 360 -4.38 -26.44 -9.32
C THR A 360 -5.27 -27.51 -9.95
N PRO A 361 -6.38 -27.91 -9.30
CA PRO A 361 -7.16 -29.08 -9.69
C PRO A 361 -8.06 -28.86 -10.92
N TRP A 362 -8.21 -27.61 -11.36
CA TRP A 362 -9.16 -27.21 -12.40
C TRP A 362 -8.49 -26.95 -13.75
N ALA A 363 -9.30 -26.99 -14.81
CA ALA A 363 -8.87 -26.63 -16.15
C ALA A 363 -8.64 -25.12 -16.29
N ASP A 364 -8.02 -24.69 -17.39
CA ASP A 364 -7.98 -23.29 -17.77
C ASP A 364 -9.29 -22.89 -18.46
N ALA A 365 -9.79 -21.68 -18.21
CA ALA A 365 -10.87 -21.14 -19.03
C ALA A 365 -10.38 -20.93 -20.48
N PRO A 366 -11.18 -21.27 -21.51
CA PRO A 366 -10.84 -21.00 -22.91
C PRO A 366 -10.61 -19.51 -23.18
N LEU A 367 -9.78 -19.16 -24.17
CA LEU A 367 -9.51 -17.75 -24.52
C LEU A 367 -10.77 -16.98 -24.96
N ASP A 368 -11.65 -17.64 -25.73
CA ASP A 368 -12.91 -17.08 -26.23
C ASP A 368 -14.09 -17.29 -25.26
N ALA A 369 -13.79 -17.58 -23.99
CA ALA A 369 -14.77 -17.77 -22.93
C ALA A 369 -15.76 -16.60 -22.80
N PRO A 370 -17.03 -16.86 -22.38
CA PRO A 370 -17.89 -15.85 -21.80
C PRO A 370 -17.27 -15.21 -20.54
N PRO A 371 -17.81 -14.09 -20.01
CA PRO A 371 -17.24 -13.40 -18.85
C PRO A 371 -16.94 -14.31 -17.65
N LEU A 372 -17.79 -15.30 -17.38
CA LEU A 372 -17.52 -16.38 -16.41
C LEU A 372 -17.62 -17.73 -17.11
N SER A 373 -16.63 -18.60 -16.88
CA SER A 373 -16.61 -19.94 -17.47
C SER A 373 -16.39 -21.03 -16.43
N PRO A 374 -17.13 -22.15 -16.49
CA PRO A 374 -16.88 -23.27 -15.59
C PRO A 374 -15.53 -23.91 -15.93
N ILE A 375 -14.69 -24.09 -14.92
CA ILE A 375 -13.33 -24.66 -15.04
C ILE A 375 -13.19 -26.00 -14.32
N GLY A 376 -14.17 -26.39 -13.52
CA GLY A 376 -14.21 -27.69 -12.84
C GLY A 376 -15.24 -27.75 -11.74
N ASN A 377 -15.16 -28.82 -10.94
CA ASN A 377 -15.98 -28.98 -9.75
C ASN A 377 -15.08 -29.08 -8.51
N PHE A 378 -15.64 -28.73 -7.36
CA PHE A 378 -14.98 -28.85 -6.07
C PHE A 378 -15.99 -29.35 -5.03
N HIS A 379 -15.57 -30.27 -4.17
CA HIS A 379 -16.44 -30.91 -3.18
C HIS A 379 -15.85 -30.72 -1.78
N PHE A 380 -16.72 -30.43 -0.81
CA PHE A 380 -16.36 -30.37 0.60
C PHE A 380 -17.55 -30.83 1.45
N GLY A 381 -17.39 -31.95 2.17
CA GLY A 381 -18.49 -32.54 2.92
C GLY A 381 -19.68 -32.87 2.01
N ASP A 382 -20.84 -32.30 2.33
CA ASP A 382 -22.09 -32.42 1.55
C ASP A 382 -22.32 -31.26 0.56
N LEU A 383 -21.35 -30.34 0.39
CA LEU A 383 -21.39 -29.26 -0.59
C LEU A 383 -20.76 -29.66 -1.92
N THR A 384 -21.40 -29.28 -3.02
CA THR A 384 -20.91 -29.53 -4.38
C THR A 384 -20.87 -28.23 -5.16
N PHE A 385 -19.67 -27.72 -5.40
CA PHE A 385 -19.44 -26.47 -6.10
C PHE A 385 -19.08 -26.70 -7.56
N THR A 386 -19.77 -26.01 -8.46
CA THR A 386 -19.20 -25.70 -9.78
C THR A 386 -18.27 -24.50 -9.61
N VAL A 387 -17.04 -24.62 -10.12
CA VAL A 387 -16.01 -23.58 -10.03
C VAL A 387 -15.98 -22.83 -11.36
N TYR A 388 -16.18 -21.52 -11.30
CA TYR A 388 -16.12 -20.62 -12.44
C TYR A 388 -14.87 -19.75 -12.34
N GLU A 389 -14.25 -19.42 -13.46
CA GLU A 389 -13.17 -18.42 -13.55
C GLU A 389 -13.65 -17.20 -14.33
N GLY A 390 -13.31 -16.01 -13.83
CA GLY A 390 -13.44 -14.76 -14.57
C GLY A 390 -12.43 -14.63 -15.71
N LYS A 391 -12.74 -13.78 -16.68
CA LYS A 391 -11.79 -13.36 -17.73
C LYS A 391 -10.70 -12.43 -17.19
N GLY A 392 -10.83 -11.98 -15.94
CA GLY A 392 -9.84 -11.19 -15.23
C GLY A 392 -10.24 -9.72 -15.11
N GLY A 393 -11.54 -9.43 -15.07
CA GLY A 393 -12.05 -8.07 -14.86
C GLY A 393 -11.59 -7.49 -13.55
N HIS A 394 -11.76 -8.21 -12.44
CA HIS A 394 -11.15 -7.80 -11.18
C HIS A 394 -9.65 -8.17 -11.13
N LEU A 395 -9.33 -9.46 -11.15
CA LEU A 395 -7.97 -9.98 -11.34
C LEU A 395 -7.95 -11.27 -12.18
N PRO A 396 -6.99 -11.46 -13.12
CA PRO A 396 -6.84 -12.72 -13.82
C PRO A 396 -6.63 -13.90 -12.86
N GLY A 397 -7.46 -14.94 -13.00
CA GLY A 397 -7.42 -16.13 -12.17
C GLY A 397 -8.40 -16.14 -11.01
N GLU A 398 -9.22 -15.11 -10.88
CA GLU A 398 -10.27 -15.11 -9.86
C GLU A 398 -11.34 -16.16 -10.12
N VAL A 399 -11.63 -16.93 -9.07
CA VAL A 399 -12.62 -18.01 -9.10
C VAL A 399 -13.85 -17.70 -8.26
N ILE A 400 -14.98 -18.22 -8.72
CA ILE A 400 -16.28 -18.19 -8.04
C ILE A 400 -16.71 -19.64 -7.81
N LEU A 401 -17.17 -19.95 -6.60
CA LEU A 401 -17.73 -21.25 -6.25
C LEU A 401 -19.24 -21.13 -6.15
N VAL A 402 -19.99 -21.99 -6.85
CA VAL A 402 -21.46 -22.00 -6.83
C VAL A 402 -21.96 -23.40 -6.47
N ASP A 403 -22.62 -23.52 -5.32
CA ASP A 403 -23.42 -24.69 -4.97
C ASP A 403 -24.89 -24.40 -5.24
N GLU A 404 -25.36 -24.91 -6.37
CA GLU A 404 -26.72 -24.74 -6.86
C GLU A 404 -27.77 -25.39 -5.95
N SER A 405 -27.44 -26.56 -5.39
CA SER A 405 -28.38 -27.36 -4.61
C SER A 405 -28.72 -26.68 -3.29
N ASN A 406 -27.69 -26.07 -2.68
CA ASN A 406 -27.82 -25.36 -1.41
C ASN A 406 -27.98 -23.84 -1.58
N ARG A 407 -27.93 -23.33 -2.82
CA ARG A 407 -28.02 -21.91 -3.19
C ARG A 407 -27.02 -21.03 -2.46
N ILE A 408 -25.76 -21.45 -2.49
CA ILE A 408 -24.62 -20.78 -1.87
C ILE A 408 -23.62 -20.39 -2.94
N ALA A 409 -23.08 -19.18 -2.86
CA ALA A 409 -21.99 -18.76 -3.73
C ALA A 409 -20.85 -18.09 -2.94
N PHE A 410 -19.61 -18.40 -3.29
CA PHE A 410 -18.41 -17.66 -2.86
C PHE A 410 -17.86 -16.91 -4.06
N THR A 411 -17.82 -15.58 -4.00
CA THR A 411 -17.70 -14.75 -5.21
C THR A 411 -16.43 -13.95 -5.31
N GLY A 412 -15.51 -14.09 -4.35
CA GLY A 412 -14.33 -13.24 -4.28
C GLY A 412 -14.72 -11.77 -4.25
N ASP A 413 -14.04 -10.98 -5.06
CA ASP A 413 -14.23 -9.55 -5.27
C ASP A 413 -15.11 -9.22 -6.51
N VAL A 414 -15.37 -10.21 -7.39
CA VAL A 414 -16.35 -10.07 -8.48
C VAL A 414 -17.72 -9.63 -7.95
N TYR A 415 -18.12 -10.08 -6.75
CA TYR A 415 -19.29 -9.54 -6.06
C TYR A 415 -19.08 -9.46 -4.55
N ILE A 416 -19.27 -8.26 -4.00
CA ILE A 416 -19.21 -7.98 -2.56
C ILE A 416 -20.44 -7.20 -2.10
N ASN A 417 -20.83 -7.41 -0.84
CA ASN A 417 -21.95 -6.72 -0.23
C ASN A 417 -21.48 -5.41 0.44
N LEU A 418 -21.37 -4.34 -0.34
CA LEU A 418 -20.94 -3.02 0.19
C LEU A 418 -21.84 -2.53 1.35
N GLY A 419 -23.13 -2.85 1.32
CA GLY A 419 -24.07 -2.49 2.39
C GLY A 419 -23.89 -3.31 3.67
N GLY A 420 -23.16 -4.44 3.60
CA GLY A 420 -22.87 -5.31 4.73
C GLY A 420 -21.57 -4.98 5.46
N MET A 421 -20.80 -3.99 5.02
CA MET A 421 -19.52 -3.62 5.64
C MET A 421 -19.71 -2.88 6.98
N THR A 422 -18.81 -3.12 7.93
CA THR A 422 -18.65 -2.30 9.13
C THR A 422 -18.11 -0.90 8.79
N GLU A 423 -18.16 0.04 9.72
CA GLU A 423 -17.65 1.39 9.47
C GLU A 423 -16.12 1.38 9.28
N GLU A 424 -15.42 0.54 10.01
CA GLU A 424 -13.98 0.32 9.89
C GLU A 424 -13.62 -0.21 8.51
N GLN A 425 -14.36 -1.20 8.00
CA GLN A 425 -14.18 -1.76 6.66
C GLN A 425 -14.46 -0.72 5.56
N LYS A 426 -15.52 0.10 5.69
CA LYS A 426 -15.82 1.17 4.72
C LYS A 426 -14.70 2.20 4.69
N GLN A 427 -14.17 2.57 5.85
CA GLN A 427 -13.06 3.51 5.94
C GLN A 427 -11.82 2.94 5.24
N TYR A 428 -11.46 1.70 5.55
CA TYR A 428 -10.33 1.01 4.92
C TYR A 428 -10.48 0.88 3.39
N ASN A 429 -11.65 0.46 2.90
CA ASN A 429 -11.92 0.24 1.48
C ASN A 429 -11.96 1.53 0.62
N THR A 430 -11.83 2.70 1.24
CA THR A 430 -11.76 3.98 0.52
C THR A 430 -10.40 4.19 -0.17
N TYR A 431 -9.31 3.60 0.35
CA TYR A 431 -7.95 3.97 -0.08
C TYR A 431 -7.48 3.25 -1.35
N ALA A 432 -7.81 1.97 -1.54
CA ALA A 432 -7.40 1.24 -2.73
C ALA A 432 -7.95 1.89 -4.03
N PRO A 433 -9.24 2.26 -4.15
CA PRO A 433 -9.75 2.99 -5.32
C PRO A 433 -9.06 4.34 -5.56
N ILE A 434 -8.60 5.04 -4.51
CA ILE A 434 -7.86 6.30 -4.66
C ILE A 434 -6.46 6.03 -5.20
N LEU A 435 -5.73 5.10 -4.58
CA LEU A 435 -4.31 4.86 -4.86
C LEU A 435 -4.07 4.04 -6.14
N MET A 436 -5.06 3.27 -6.58
CA MET A 436 -5.01 2.47 -7.82
C MET A 436 -5.89 3.05 -8.94
N THR A 437 -6.68 4.10 -8.67
CA THR A 437 -7.78 4.62 -9.51
C THR A 437 -8.98 3.68 -9.69
N SER A 438 -8.78 2.37 -9.51
CA SER A 438 -9.80 1.32 -9.51
C SER A 438 -9.27 0.10 -8.76
N VAL A 439 -10.15 -0.62 -8.07
CA VAL A 439 -9.83 -1.95 -7.52
C VAL A 439 -9.97 -3.06 -8.57
N ASP A 440 -10.62 -2.80 -9.70
CA ASP A 440 -10.70 -3.75 -10.82
C ASP A 440 -9.60 -3.46 -11.84
N THR A 441 -8.95 -4.52 -12.35
CA THR A 441 -7.98 -4.44 -13.44
C THR A 441 -8.61 -3.93 -14.75
N ASP A 442 -9.82 -4.40 -15.05
CA ASP A 442 -10.71 -3.90 -16.09
C ASP A 442 -12.14 -3.77 -15.49
N PRO A 443 -12.54 -2.55 -15.06
CA PRO A 443 -13.85 -2.31 -14.46
C PRO A 443 -15.03 -2.67 -15.35
N ALA A 444 -14.89 -2.48 -16.67
CA ALA A 444 -15.97 -2.78 -17.61
C ALA A 444 -16.14 -4.29 -17.78
N LEU A 445 -15.05 -5.04 -17.74
CA LEU A 445 -15.08 -6.49 -17.73
C LEU A 445 -15.58 -7.04 -16.39
N CYS A 446 -15.14 -6.50 -15.26
CA CYS A 446 -15.63 -6.90 -13.93
C CYS A 446 -17.15 -6.70 -13.79
N ALA A 447 -17.69 -5.60 -14.35
CA ALA A 447 -19.14 -5.38 -14.41
C ALA A 447 -19.88 -6.44 -15.23
N LYS A 448 -19.29 -6.93 -16.32
CA LYS A 448 -19.84 -8.03 -17.14
C LYS A 448 -19.76 -9.37 -16.41
N GLU A 449 -18.66 -9.64 -15.71
CA GLU A 449 -18.49 -10.84 -14.86
C GLU A 449 -19.54 -10.87 -13.75
N ARG A 450 -19.73 -9.75 -13.04
CA ARG A 450 -20.74 -9.59 -12.00
C ARG A 450 -22.17 -9.78 -12.52
N SER A 451 -22.44 -9.29 -13.73
CA SER A 451 -23.73 -9.50 -14.40
C SER A 451 -23.93 -10.95 -14.85
N ALA A 452 -22.87 -11.61 -15.35
CA ALA A 452 -22.88 -13.03 -15.70
C ALA A 452 -23.12 -13.92 -14.47
N LEU A 453 -22.53 -13.58 -13.32
CA LEU A 453 -22.79 -14.26 -12.04
C LEU A 453 -24.28 -14.22 -11.71
N MET A 454 -24.90 -13.04 -11.75
CA MET A 454 -26.32 -12.92 -11.42
C MET A 454 -27.24 -13.66 -12.40
N GLY A 455 -26.83 -13.77 -13.67
CA GLY A 455 -27.53 -14.56 -14.68
C GLY A 455 -27.31 -16.07 -14.57
N LEU A 456 -26.30 -16.52 -13.80
CA LEU A 456 -26.00 -17.93 -13.58
C LEU A 456 -26.89 -18.56 -12.51
N LEU A 457 -27.21 -17.81 -11.46
CA LEU A 457 -27.95 -18.30 -10.30
C LEU A 457 -29.41 -18.64 -10.68
N THR A 458 -29.91 -19.83 -10.32
CA THR A 458 -31.33 -20.17 -10.58
C THR A 458 -32.32 -19.44 -9.67
N PRO A 459 -33.62 -19.37 -10.05
CA PRO A 459 -34.64 -18.72 -9.23
C PRO A 459 -34.71 -19.26 -7.80
N GLY A 460 -34.66 -18.36 -6.81
CA GLY A 460 -34.59 -18.75 -5.40
C GLY A 460 -33.92 -17.75 -4.46
N ALA A 461 -33.98 -18.05 -3.17
CA ALA A 461 -33.19 -17.37 -2.15
C ALA A 461 -31.75 -17.92 -2.14
N TRP A 462 -30.78 -17.04 -2.35
CA TRP A 462 -29.35 -17.32 -2.40
C TRP A 462 -28.61 -16.60 -1.29
N ARG A 463 -27.63 -17.28 -0.70
CA ARG A 463 -26.66 -16.67 0.21
C ARG A 463 -25.31 -16.53 -0.50
N ILE A 464 -24.91 -15.29 -0.73
CA ILE A 464 -23.69 -14.94 -1.46
C ILE A 464 -22.64 -14.40 -0.49
N PHE A 465 -21.50 -15.08 -0.41
CA PHE A 465 -20.34 -14.71 0.38
C PHE A 465 -19.29 -14.05 -0.52
N GLY A 466 -19.20 -12.73 -0.46
CA GLY A 466 -18.07 -12.00 -1.05
C GLY A 466 -16.85 -12.04 -0.14
N ALA A 467 -15.71 -11.60 -0.66
CA ALA A 467 -14.48 -11.58 0.12
C ALA A 467 -14.37 -10.40 1.08
N HIS A 468 -15.30 -9.44 1.06
CA HIS A 468 -15.36 -8.38 2.07
C HIS A 468 -16.77 -8.18 2.62
N GLY A 469 -16.85 -8.03 3.95
CA GLY A 469 -18.09 -7.73 4.66
C GLY A 469 -19.05 -8.91 4.76
N ALA A 470 -20.26 -8.64 5.29
CA ALA A 470 -21.25 -9.68 5.57
C ALA A 470 -21.82 -10.28 4.28
N PRO A 471 -22.28 -11.55 4.30
CA PRO A 471 -22.92 -12.14 3.14
C PRO A 471 -24.17 -11.37 2.72
N LYS A 472 -24.54 -11.52 1.46
CA LYS A 472 -25.78 -10.98 0.91
C LYS A 472 -26.80 -12.11 0.72
N GLU A 473 -27.97 -11.94 1.32
CA GLU A 473 -29.16 -12.70 0.96
C GLU A 473 -29.81 -12.03 -0.26
N VAL A 474 -30.00 -12.78 -1.35
CA VAL A 474 -30.58 -12.29 -2.61
C VAL A 474 -31.70 -13.23 -3.05
N ILE A 475 -32.82 -12.68 -3.51
CA ILE A 475 -33.87 -13.47 -4.16
C ILE A 475 -33.72 -13.27 -5.67
N ILE A 476 -33.40 -14.36 -6.36
CA ILE A 476 -33.38 -14.42 -7.82
C ILE A 476 -34.81 -14.76 -8.29
N PRO A 477 -35.41 -13.93 -9.16
CA PRO A 477 -36.81 -14.04 -9.55
C PRO A 477 -37.13 -15.24 -10.43
#